data_AF-A0A969QK34-F1
#
_entry.id   AF-A0A969QK34-F1
#
_cell.length_a   1.000
_cell.length_b   1.000
_cell.length_c   1.000
_cell.angle_alpha   90.00
_cell.angle_beta   90.00
_cell.angle_gamma   90.00
#
_symmetry.space_group_name_H-M   'P 1'
#
loop_
_entity.id
_entity.type
_entity.pdbx_description
1 polymer ?
#
loop_
_entity_poly.entity_id
_entity_poly.type
_entity_poly.pdbx_seq_one_letter_code
_entity_poly.pdbx_strand_id
1 'polypeptide(L)'
;MIEVEQLSKVYGDTPAIQNVTFEVEKGEILGFLGPNGAGKTTTMRILTGYLPATSGRAKIAGFDVHEDSMEVRRRIGYLPETPPLYPDMTVEGFLYFVAKIKGVSAGDRPTRVKLAIQRCNLQEKQKVLIRKLSKGFRQRVGIAQAIVHAPPAIILDEPTVGLDPRQIIDVRNLIKSLAGEHTIILSTHILPEVSMTCSRVAIINRGKVVATNTPDQLMAQIRSGSAYELEINGDFEILQPRLRNIPGVKAAEMMTGTELLGSRYRVQIALEAGTDPGREISAAVVGMGLGLYEMKRIQVSLEDVFLELTTEEKPVAEGTEREEEEVEGRAASQILPGSQSSDEPLDSSLDPSNISSADHASNPPTDYPPEGASPQ
;
A
#
# COMPACT_ATOMS: atom_id res chain seq x y z
N MET A 1 9.37 15.91 -14.05
CA MET A 1 9.38 14.86 -15.08
C MET A 1 10.23 13.70 -14.62
N ILE A 2 9.62 12.52 -14.60
CA ILE A 2 10.26 11.21 -14.43
C ILE A 2 9.72 10.34 -15.57
N GLU A 3 10.60 9.67 -16.29
CA GLU A 3 10.27 8.84 -17.45
C GLU A 3 10.75 7.41 -17.18
N VAL A 4 9.90 6.42 -17.43
CA VAL A 4 10.23 5.01 -17.24
C VAL A 4 9.80 4.25 -18.50
N GLU A 5 10.76 3.65 -19.19
CA GLU A 5 10.58 3.02 -20.49
C GLU A 5 10.97 1.53 -20.40
N GLN A 6 9.98 0.63 -20.50
CA GLN A 6 10.17 -0.83 -20.57
C GLN A 6 11.00 -1.45 -19.43
N LEU A 7 10.99 -0.81 -18.25
CA LEU A 7 11.86 -1.11 -17.14
C LEU A 7 11.61 -2.51 -16.57
N SER A 8 12.68 -3.31 -16.50
CA SER A 8 12.59 -4.72 -16.11
C SER A 8 13.71 -5.08 -15.12
N LYS A 9 13.40 -5.97 -14.18
CA LYS A 9 14.35 -6.48 -13.18
C LYS A 9 14.10 -7.94 -12.89
N VAL A 10 15.14 -8.74 -13.01
CA VAL A 10 15.16 -10.16 -12.65
C VAL A 10 16.20 -10.37 -11.54
N TYR A 11 15.88 -11.25 -10.59
CA TYR A 11 16.79 -11.72 -9.53
C TYR A 11 16.94 -13.24 -9.66
N GLY A 12 18.11 -13.70 -10.13
CA GLY A 12 18.25 -15.08 -10.60
C GLY A 12 17.27 -15.32 -11.75
N ASP A 13 16.38 -16.29 -11.58
CA ASP A 13 15.33 -16.62 -12.54
C ASP A 13 13.99 -15.91 -12.26
N THR A 14 13.86 -15.21 -11.12
CA THR A 14 12.60 -14.60 -10.68
C THR A 14 12.44 -13.16 -11.17
N PRO A 15 11.48 -12.85 -12.07
CA PRO A 15 11.24 -11.49 -12.52
C PRO A 15 10.46 -10.68 -11.47
N ALA A 16 11.09 -9.65 -10.91
CA ALA A 16 10.46 -8.76 -9.92
C ALA A 16 9.67 -7.60 -10.55
N ILE A 17 10.14 -7.06 -11.68
CA ILE A 17 9.35 -6.18 -12.56
C ILE A 17 9.62 -6.51 -14.03
N GLN A 18 8.61 -6.32 -14.88
CA GLN A 18 8.62 -6.69 -16.29
C GLN A 18 7.96 -5.58 -17.11
N ASN A 19 8.73 -4.99 -18.03
CA ASN A 19 8.25 -4.02 -19.03
C ASN A 19 7.47 -2.82 -18.44
N VAL A 20 7.82 -2.39 -17.22
CA VAL A 20 7.16 -1.27 -16.52
C VAL A 20 7.41 0.02 -17.30
N THR A 21 6.32 0.66 -17.73
CA THR A 21 6.37 1.89 -18.53
C THR A 21 5.37 2.89 -17.96
N PHE A 22 5.84 4.08 -17.58
CA PHE A 22 5.01 5.21 -17.14
C PHE A 22 5.83 6.50 -17.15
N GLU A 23 5.13 7.64 -17.08
CA GLU A 23 5.71 8.97 -16.96
C GLU A 23 5.03 9.75 -15.83
N VAL A 24 5.71 10.77 -15.30
CA VAL A 24 5.19 11.67 -14.27
C VAL A 24 5.53 13.10 -14.66
N GLU A 25 4.52 13.95 -14.80
CA GLU A 25 4.71 15.30 -15.32
C GLU A 25 5.36 16.26 -14.31
N LYS A 26 5.87 17.40 -14.80
CA LYS A 26 6.46 18.40 -13.90
C LYS A 26 5.41 18.97 -12.95
N GLY A 27 5.68 18.86 -11.64
CA GLY A 27 4.76 19.31 -10.58
C GLY A 27 3.66 18.31 -10.24
N GLU A 28 3.62 17.15 -10.91
CA GLU A 28 2.61 16.11 -10.71
C GLU A 28 2.90 15.22 -9.49
N ILE A 29 1.85 14.67 -8.86
CA ILE A 29 1.93 13.52 -7.93
C ILE A 29 1.34 12.27 -8.60
N LEU A 30 2.19 11.32 -8.98
CA LEU A 30 1.77 9.97 -9.40
C LEU A 30 1.74 9.02 -8.19
N GLY A 31 0.60 8.37 -7.95
CA GLY A 31 0.50 7.24 -7.04
C GLY A 31 0.91 5.93 -7.73
N PHE A 32 1.93 5.24 -7.23
CA PHE A 32 2.36 3.92 -7.69
C PHE A 32 1.76 2.85 -6.76
N LEU A 33 0.57 2.40 -7.10
CA LEU A 33 -0.29 1.56 -6.27
C LEU A 33 -0.10 0.08 -6.60
N GLY A 34 -0.01 -0.77 -5.59
CA GLY A 34 0.06 -2.22 -5.81
C GLY A 34 0.09 -3.02 -4.51
N PRO A 35 -0.29 -4.32 -4.54
CA PRO A 35 -0.17 -5.17 -3.36
C PRO A 35 1.29 -5.39 -2.95
N ASN A 36 1.49 -6.03 -1.81
CA ASN A 36 2.83 -6.43 -1.37
C ASN A 36 3.43 -7.45 -2.35
N GLY A 37 4.73 -7.33 -2.62
CA GLY A 37 5.41 -8.15 -3.63
C GLY A 37 5.18 -7.72 -5.09
N ALA A 38 4.32 -6.74 -5.39
CA ALA A 38 4.02 -6.33 -6.77
C ALA A 38 5.18 -5.68 -7.53
N GLY A 39 6.28 -5.31 -6.86
CA GLY A 39 7.46 -4.69 -7.47
C GLY A 39 7.64 -3.18 -7.18
N LYS A 40 6.82 -2.59 -6.29
CA LYS A 40 6.89 -1.17 -5.89
C LYS A 40 8.29 -0.73 -5.45
N THR A 41 8.78 -1.27 -4.34
CA THR A 41 10.11 -0.95 -3.78
C THR A 41 11.26 -1.28 -4.74
N THR A 42 11.12 -2.32 -5.57
CA THR A 42 12.12 -2.63 -6.63
C THR A 42 12.18 -1.50 -7.65
N THR A 43 11.02 -1.02 -8.11
CA THR A 43 10.92 0.15 -9.01
C THR A 43 11.52 1.39 -8.35
N MET A 44 11.13 1.72 -7.10
CA MET A 44 11.66 2.89 -6.37
C MET A 44 13.18 2.82 -6.18
N ARG A 45 13.73 1.64 -5.88
CA ARG A 45 15.19 1.42 -5.76
C ARG A 45 15.92 1.54 -7.09
N ILE A 46 15.29 1.20 -8.21
CA ILE A 46 15.88 1.42 -9.53
C ILE A 46 15.92 2.91 -9.84
N LEU A 47 14.77 3.61 -9.76
CA LEU A 47 14.66 5.06 -10.01
C LEU A 47 15.61 5.91 -9.15
N THR A 48 15.89 5.49 -7.92
CA THR A 48 16.82 6.18 -7.01
C THR A 48 18.29 5.83 -7.23
N GLY A 49 18.60 4.93 -8.17
CA GLY A 49 19.95 4.45 -8.43
C GLY A 49 20.53 3.58 -7.29
N TYR A 50 19.68 2.97 -6.47
CA TYR A 50 20.08 1.98 -5.45
C TYR A 50 20.27 0.58 -6.06
N LEU A 51 19.61 0.30 -7.19
CA LEU A 51 19.64 -0.97 -7.88
C LEU A 51 19.74 -0.74 -9.40
N PRO A 52 20.62 -1.43 -10.14
CA PRO A 52 20.59 -1.40 -11.60
C PRO A 52 19.37 -2.17 -12.12
N ALA A 53 18.72 -1.67 -13.17
CA ALA A 53 17.77 -2.45 -13.95
C ALA A 53 18.44 -3.68 -14.60
N THR A 54 17.66 -4.65 -15.03
CA THR A 54 18.13 -5.72 -15.93
C THR A 54 18.02 -5.27 -17.39
N SER A 55 16.95 -4.55 -17.73
CA SER A 55 16.75 -3.91 -19.04
C SER A 55 15.72 -2.77 -18.94
N GLY A 56 15.53 -2.04 -20.04
CA GLY A 56 14.74 -0.81 -20.08
C GLY A 56 15.56 0.41 -19.63
N ARG A 57 14.91 1.57 -19.56
CA ARG A 57 15.52 2.86 -19.21
C ARG A 57 14.67 3.62 -18.21
N ALA A 58 15.32 4.48 -17.45
CA ALA A 58 14.65 5.42 -16.56
C ALA A 58 15.40 6.75 -16.55
N LYS A 59 14.67 7.86 -16.72
CA LYS A 59 15.22 9.21 -16.65
C LYS A 59 14.56 10.02 -15.56
N ILE A 60 15.34 10.87 -14.88
CA ILE A 60 14.83 11.81 -13.89
C ILE A 60 15.36 13.20 -14.22
N ALA A 61 14.45 14.15 -14.42
CA ALA A 61 14.78 15.53 -14.81
C ALA A 61 15.71 15.62 -16.04
N GLY A 62 15.56 14.68 -16.99
CA GLY A 62 16.32 14.62 -18.26
C GLY A 62 17.62 13.80 -18.21
N PHE A 63 18.01 13.26 -17.06
CA PHE A 63 19.24 12.48 -16.86
C PHE A 63 18.93 10.99 -16.70
N ASP A 64 19.71 10.10 -17.32
CA ASP A 64 19.50 8.66 -17.18
C ASP A 64 19.99 8.16 -15.80
N VAL A 65 19.20 7.29 -15.17
CA VAL A 65 19.44 6.81 -13.79
C VAL A 65 20.70 5.93 -13.67
N HIS A 66 21.15 5.32 -14.76
CA HIS A 66 22.35 4.50 -14.83
C HIS A 66 23.55 5.26 -15.40
N GLU A 67 23.38 5.94 -16.53
CA GLU A 67 24.49 6.67 -17.18
C GLU A 67 24.88 7.93 -16.38
N ASP A 68 23.89 8.70 -15.91
CA ASP A 68 24.07 9.99 -15.20
C ASP A 68 23.81 9.88 -13.69
N SER A 69 24.06 8.71 -13.09
CA SER A 69 23.58 8.37 -11.73
C SER A 69 23.90 9.42 -10.65
N MET A 70 25.04 10.11 -10.72
CA MET A 70 25.40 11.18 -9.78
C MET A 70 24.59 12.48 -9.97
N GLU A 71 24.25 12.83 -11.21
CA GLU A 71 23.40 13.99 -11.50
C GLU A 71 21.94 13.72 -11.11
N VAL A 72 21.46 12.49 -11.29
CA VAL A 72 20.17 12.03 -10.75
C VAL A 72 20.16 12.09 -9.23
N ARG A 73 21.18 11.53 -8.55
CA ARG A 73 21.27 11.53 -7.06
C ARG A 73 21.30 12.93 -6.43
N ARG A 74 21.78 13.95 -7.16
CA ARG A 74 21.69 15.38 -6.78
C ARG A 74 20.28 15.95 -6.95
N ARG A 75 19.51 15.48 -7.93
CA ARG A 75 18.17 15.98 -8.31
C ARG A 75 17.00 15.22 -7.69
N ILE A 76 17.24 14.09 -7.00
CA ILE A 76 16.21 13.36 -6.24
C ILE A 76 16.22 13.67 -4.75
N GLY A 77 15.03 13.84 -4.20
CA GLY A 77 14.70 13.52 -2.81
C GLY A 77 14.23 12.07 -2.74
N TYR A 78 14.65 11.32 -1.73
CA TYR A 78 14.20 9.94 -1.54
C TYR A 78 13.86 9.68 -0.07
N LEU A 79 12.67 9.13 0.14
CA LEU A 79 12.24 8.54 1.40
C LEU A 79 11.94 7.05 1.17
N PRO A 80 12.81 6.12 1.60
CA PRO A 80 12.47 4.70 1.68
C PRO A 80 11.46 4.43 2.81
N GLU A 81 10.80 3.28 2.74
CA GLU A 81 9.83 2.75 3.73
C GLU A 81 10.25 2.98 5.19
N THR A 82 11.51 2.64 5.52
CA THR A 82 12.13 2.98 6.80
C THR A 82 13.05 4.20 6.65
N PRO A 83 12.72 5.36 7.24
CA PRO A 83 13.53 6.58 7.14
C PRO A 83 14.99 6.37 7.60
N PRO A 84 16.01 6.74 6.77
CA PRO A 84 17.42 6.46 7.05
C PRO A 84 18.03 7.54 7.97
N LEU A 85 17.50 7.64 9.19
CA LEU A 85 17.84 8.71 10.13
C LEU A 85 19.00 8.33 11.06
N TYR A 86 19.74 9.34 11.53
CA TYR A 86 20.82 9.15 12.50
C TYR A 86 20.30 9.42 13.93
N PRO A 87 20.05 8.40 14.77
CA PRO A 87 19.23 8.55 15.98
C PRO A 87 19.85 9.47 17.06
N ASP A 88 21.18 9.58 17.07
CA ASP A 88 21.95 10.37 18.04
C ASP A 88 22.22 11.81 17.59
N MET A 89 21.74 12.21 16.41
CA MET A 89 21.73 13.61 15.99
C MET A 89 20.43 14.31 16.41
N THR A 90 20.48 15.64 16.56
CA THR A 90 19.27 16.47 16.57
C THR A 90 18.67 16.53 15.17
N VAL A 91 17.37 16.80 15.07
CA VAL A 91 16.68 16.99 13.77
C VAL A 91 17.38 18.05 12.92
N GLU A 92 17.69 19.21 13.51
CA GLU A 92 18.40 20.29 12.84
C GLU A 92 19.80 19.86 12.37
N GLY A 93 20.60 19.24 13.24
CA GLY A 93 21.95 18.78 12.92
C GLY A 93 21.98 17.73 11.80
N PHE A 94 21.02 16.81 11.80
CA PHE A 94 20.84 15.82 10.74
C PHE A 94 20.48 16.48 9.39
N LEU A 95 19.59 17.48 9.39
CA LEU A 95 19.23 18.19 8.15
C LEU A 95 20.38 19.03 7.60
N TYR A 96 21.20 19.66 8.46
CA TYR A 96 22.45 20.32 8.02
C TYR A 96 23.45 19.32 7.41
N PHE A 97 23.58 18.13 8.00
CA PHE A 97 24.43 17.05 7.48
C PHE A 97 23.96 16.57 6.10
N VAL A 98 22.67 16.30 5.92
CA VAL A 98 22.11 15.89 4.62
C VAL A 98 22.24 17.00 3.59
N ALA A 99 21.96 18.26 3.94
CA ALA A 99 22.13 19.40 3.03
C ALA A 99 23.59 19.55 2.57
N LYS A 100 24.58 19.29 3.44
CA LYS A 100 26.00 19.27 3.07
C LYS A 100 26.31 18.14 2.08
N ILE A 101 25.81 16.91 2.30
CA ILE A 101 26.01 15.77 1.40
C ILE A 101 25.35 15.99 0.04
N LYS A 102 24.15 16.58 0.02
CA LYS A 102 23.41 16.93 -1.21
C LYS A 102 23.98 18.15 -1.96
N GLY A 103 25.10 18.70 -1.51
CA GLY A 103 25.83 19.76 -2.22
C GLY A 103 25.26 21.18 -2.06
N VAL A 104 24.35 21.41 -1.09
CA VAL A 104 23.84 22.75 -0.81
C VAL A 104 25.01 23.66 -0.38
N SER A 105 25.07 24.89 -0.91
CA SER A 105 26.12 25.85 -0.60
C SER A 105 26.16 26.18 0.90
N ALA A 106 27.32 26.55 1.44
CA ALA A 106 27.44 26.87 2.87
C ALA A 106 26.54 28.05 3.29
N GLY A 107 26.34 29.04 2.41
CA GLY A 107 25.46 30.19 2.67
C GLY A 107 23.97 29.86 2.60
N ASP A 108 23.56 28.94 1.71
CA ASP A 108 22.14 28.58 1.55
C ASP A 108 21.65 27.58 2.61
N ARG A 109 22.55 26.78 3.19
CA ARG A 109 22.22 25.72 4.15
C ARG A 109 21.28 26.17 5.28
N PRO A 110 21.50 27.28 6.01
CA PRO A 110 20.60 27.69 7.10
C PRO A 110 19.18 27.96 6.60
N THR A 111 19.04 28.65 5.47
CA THR A 111 17.74 28.95 4.84
C THR A 111 17.03 27.68 4.39
N ARG A 112 17.76 26.77 3.73
CA ARG A 112 17.24 25.48 3.25
C ARG A 112 16.80 24.56 4.40
N VAL A 113 17.61 24.43 5.45
CA VAL A 113 17.28 23.64 6.65
C VAL A 113 16.07 24.22 7.37
N LYS A 114 16.03 25.55 7.57
CA LYS A 114 14.89 26.23 8.19
C LYS A 114 13.59 26.01 7.40
N LEU A 115 13.64 26.11 6.07
CA LEU A 115 12.47 25.87 5.21
C LEU A 115 11.99 24.41 5.29
N ALA A 116 12.90 23.44 5.29
CA ALA A 116 12.54 22.03 5.44
C ALA A 116 11.90 21.72 6.82
N ILE A 117 12.46 22.28 7.90
CA ILE A 117 11.89 22.19 9.25
C ILE A 117 10.48 22.78 9.30
N GLN A 118 10.28 23.96 8.68
CA GLN A 118 8.98 24.63 8.64
C GLN A 118 7.94 23.86 7.81
N ARG A 119 8.29 23.44 6.58
CA ARG A 119 7.39 22.66 5.71
C ARG A 119 6.93 21.37 6.39
N CYS A 120 7.85 20.64 7.02
CA CYS A 120 7.54 19.38 7.69
C CYS A 120 6.98 19.53 9.11
N ASN A 121 6.69 20.75 9.57
CA ASN A 121 6.16 21.06 10.91
C ASN A 121 7.01 20.44 12.05
N LEU A 122 8.30 20.75 12.04
CA LEU A 122 9.33 20.22 12.96
C LEU A 122 9.91 21.26 13.92
N GLN A 123 9.44 22.52 13.90
CA GLN A 123 10.02 23.66 14.64
C GLN A 123 10.24 23.35 16.14
N GLU A 124 9.22 22.80 16.80
CA GLU A 124 9.27 22.45 18.23
C GLU A 124 10.23 21.29 18.56
N LYS A 125 10.55 20.45 17.56
CA LYS A 125 11.39 19.26 17.71
C LYS A 125 12.78 19.42 17.09
N GLN A 126 13.11 20.58 16.50
CA GLN A 126 14.35 20.80 15.75
C GLN A 126 15.63 20.51 16.58
N LYS A 127 15.61 20.81 17.88
CA LYS A 127 16.72 20.55 18.82
C LYS A 127 16.64 19.20 19.56
N VAL A 128 15.63 18.39 19.27
CA VAL A 128 15.42 17.08 19.92
C VAL A 128 16.22 16.00 19.19
N LEU A 129 16.84 15.08 19.95
CA LEU A 129 17.51 13.90 19.40
C LEU A 129 16.51 12.98 18.69
N ILE A 130 16.84 12.54 17.49
CA ILE A 130 15.94 11.77 16.63
C ILE A 130 15.45 10.48 17.31
N ARG A 131 16.28 9.81 18.12
CA ARG A 131 15.90 8.62 18.91
C ARG A 131 14.72 8.84 19.88
N LYS A 132 14.50 10.09 20.33
CA LYS A 132 13.39 10.47 21.22
C LYS A 132 12.07 10.79 20.48
N LEU A 133 12.06 10.76 19.14
CA LEU A 133 10.88 11.07 18.35
C LEU A 133 9.94 9.87 18.20
N SER A 134 8.64 10.13 18.15
CA SER A 134 7.64 9.15 17.71
C SER A 134 7.82 8.79 16.23
N LYS A 135 7.20 7.70 15.79
CA LYS A 135 7.31 7.22 14.40
C LYS A 135 6.89 8.29 13.37
N GLY A 136 5.75 8.95 13.57
CA GLY A 136 5.31 10.04 12.67
C GLY A 136 6.26 11.25 12.64
N PHE A 137 6.88 11.61 13.77
CA PHE A 137 7.91 12.64 13.76
C PHE A 137 9.17 12.20 13.00
N ARG A 138 9.62 10.95 13.16
CA ARG A 138 10.71 10.39 12.34
C ARG A 138 10.36 10.41 10.86
N GLN A 139 9.11 10.08 10.50
CA GLN A 139 8.64 10.13 9.12
C GLN A 139 8.72 11.54 8.53
N ARG A 140 8.30 12.56 9.28
CA ARG A 140 8.43 13.97 8.87
C ARG A 140 9.89 14.41 8.74
N VAL A 141 10.80 13.92 9.57
CA VAL A 141 12.26 14.14 9.40
C VAL A 141 12.76 13.43 8.12
N GLY A 142 12.22 12.25 7.80
CA GLY A 142 12.46 11.52 6.55
C GLY A 142 12.02 12.29 5.30
N ILE A 143 10.87 12.96 5.35
CA ILE A 143 10.41 13.87 4.28
C ILE A 143 11.28 15.13 4.24
N ALA A 144 11.59 15.72 5.40
CA ALA A 144 12.42 16.92 5.50
C ALA A 144 13.82 16.72 4.87
N GLN A 145 14.45 15.57 5.09
CA GLN A 145 15.75 15.26 4.46
C GLN A 145 15.63 14.98 2.96
N ALA A 146 14.49 14.46 2.49
CA ALA A 146 14.23 14.31 1.06
C ALA A 146 14.09 15.67 0.36
N ILE A 147 13.54 16.70 1.02
CA ILE A 147 13.29 18.02 0.41
C ILE A 147 14.34 19.10 0.71
N VAL A 148 15.28 18.88 1.64
CA VAL A 148 16.17 19.96 2.16
C VAL A 148 17.01 20.65 1.07
N HIS A 149 17.43 19.93 0.03
CA HIS A 149 18.18 20.48 -1.11
C HIS A 149 17.28 21.00 -2.25
N ALA A 150 15.96 21.06 -2.05
CA ALA A 150 14.95 21.45 -3.03
C ALA A 150 15.06 20.71 -4.39
N PRO A 151 14.98 19.38 -4.41
CA PRO A 151 15.07 18.59 -5.63
C PRO A 151 13.87 18.81 -6.58
N PRO A 152 14.05 18.78 -7.91
CA PRO A 152 12.93 18.79 -8.86
C PRO A 152 12.07 17.50 -8.82
N ALA A 153 12.60 16.41 -8.28
CA ALA A 153 11.92 15.11 -8.17
C ALA A 153 12.00 14.53 -6.75
N ILE A 154 10.90 13.98 -6.25
CA ILE A 154 10.80 13.32 -4.94
C ILE A 154 10.22 11.93 -5.15
N ILE A 155 10.85 10.91 -4.55
CA ILE A 155 10.37 9.53 -4.53
C ILE A 155 10.08 9.17 -3.08
N LEU A 156 8.85 8.73 -2.81
CA LEU A 156 8.37 8.34 -1.49
C LEU A 156 7.90 6.88 -1.55
N ASP A 157 8.56 5.99 -0.84
CA ASP A 157 8.23 4.55 -0.77
C ASP A 157 7.47 4.29 0.55
N GLU A 158 6.18 3.94 0.46
CA GLU A 158 5.30 3.63 1.60
C GLU A 158 5.37 4.67 2.76
N PRO A 159 5.27 5.99 2.50
CA PRO A 159 5.67 7.04 3.45
C PRO A 159 4.75 7.23 4.67
N THR A 160 3.71 6.41 4.79
CA THR A 160 2.66 6.42 5.82
C THR A 160 2.60 5.11 6.60
N VAL A 161 3.45 4.13 6.25
CA VAL A 161 3.35 2.74 6.72
C VAL A 161 3.39 2.63 8.24
N GLY A 162 2.32 2.07 8.81
CA GLY A 162 2.15 1.89 10.26
C GLY A 162 2.29 3.20 11.07
N LEU A 163 1.78 4.31 10.53
CA LEU A 163 1.44 5.51 11.30
C LEU A 163 -0.02 5.42 11.79
N ASP A 164 -0.39 6.22 12.80
CA ASP A 164 -1.80 6.35 13.20
C ASP A 164 -2.60 7.21 12.18
N PRO A 165 -3.95 7.12 12.15
CA PRO A 165 -4.77 7.83 11.16
C PRO A 165 -4.57 9.35 11.13
N ARG A 166 -4.26 10.00 12.27
CA ARG A 166 -4.01 11.44 12.32
C ARG A 166 -2.65 11.78 11.72
N GLN A 167 -1.62 10.98 12.03
CA GLN A 167 -0.29 11.12 11.42
C GLN A 167 -0.32 10.87 9.91
N ILE A 168 -1.15 9.94 9.43
CA ILE A 168 -1.38 9.70 7.99
C ILE A 168 -1.96 10.96 7.32
N ILE A 169 -3.00 11.57 7.89
CA ILE A 169 -3.59 12.82 7.34
C ILE A 169 -2.55 13.95 7.29
N ASP A 170 -1.78 14.14 8.36
CA ASP A 170 -0.73 15.16 8.40
C ASP A 170 0.36 14.92 7.33
N VAL A 171 0.76 13.66 7.09
CA VAL A 171 1.72 13.30 6.03
C VAL A 171 1.13 13.49 4.63
N ARG A 172 -0.14 13.11 4.40
CA ARG A 172 -0.83 13.37 3.11
C ARG A 172 -0.87 14.87 2.80
N ASN A 173 -1.26 15.69 3.78
CA ASN A 173 -1.31 17.15 3.61
C ASN A 173 0.07 17.76 3.35
N LEU A 174 1.13 17.23 3.97
CA LEU A 174 2.51 17.60 3.66
C LEU A 174 2.91 17.20 2.23
N ILE A 175 2.57 16.00 1.76
CA ILE A 175 2.87 15.58 0.39
C ILE A 175 2.13 16.47 -0.62
N LYS A 176 0.85 16.81 -0.37
CA LYS A 176 0.09 17.75 -1.19
C LYS A 176 0.73 19.13 -1.28
N SER A 177 1.26 19.67 -0.18
CA SER A 177 1.89 21.00 -0.17
C SER A 177 3.24 21.06 -0.89
N LEU A 178 3.78 19.90 -1.30
CA LEU A 178 4.97 19.77 -2.14
C LEU A 178 4.63 19.65 -3.64
N ALA A 179 3.36 19.45 -4.00
CA ALA A 179 2.91 19.43 -5.39
C ALA A 179 3.19 20.76 -6.11
N GLY A 180 3.26 20.74 -7.44
CA GLY A 180 3.54 21.91 -8.27
C GLY A 180 5.01 22.33 -8.25
N GLU A 181 5.59 22.54 -7.07
CA GLU A 181 7.04 22.81 -6.91
C GLU A 181 7.89 21.58 -7.25
N HIS A 182 7.42 20.39 -6.88
CA HIS A 182 8.15 19.13 -7.02
C HIS A 182 7.37 18.12 -7.88
N THR A 183 8.08 17.32 -8.68
CA THR A 183 7.53 16.10 -9.29
C THR A 183 7.58 14.98 -8.24
N ILE A 184 6.50 14.28 -7.95
CA ILE A 184 6.43 13.29 -6.87
C ILE A 184 5.95 11.93 -7.38
N ILE A 185 6.66 10.86 -7.01
CA ILE A 185 6.14 9.49 -7.03
C ILE A 185 5.88 9.03 -5.60
N LEU A 186 4.68 8.53 -5.36
CA LEU A 186 4.21 7.98 -4.10
C LEU A 186 3.90 6.49 -4.26
N SER A 187 4.79 5.61 -3.79
CA SER A 187 4.52 4.18 -3.66
C SER A 187 3.64 3.91 -2.44
N THR A 188 2.58 3.12 -2.60
CA THR A 188 1.69 2.69 -1.50
C THR A 188 0.89 1.44 -1.87
N HIS A 189 0.36 0.75 -0.87
CA HIS A 189 -0.70 -0.26 -1.00
C HIS A 189 -2.07 0.25 -0.48
N ILE A 190 -2.11 1.47 0.06
CA ILE A 190 -3.27 2.03 0.76
C ILE A 190 -4.00 2.99 -0.19
N LEU A 191 -5.09 2.52 -0.79
CA LEU A 191 -5.79 3.30 -1.82
C LEU A 191 -6.29 4.69 -1.37
N PRO A 192 -6.82 4.89 -0.14
CA PRO A 192 -7.19 6.22 0.34
C PRO A 192 -6.05 7.25 0.37
N GLU A 193 -4.79 6.84 0.24
CA GLU A 193 -3.66 7.77 0.07
C GLU A 193 -3.62 8.31 -1.34
N VAL A 194 -3.79 7.42 -2.32
CA VAL A 194 -3.75 7.73 -3.73
C VAL A 194 -4.93 8.60 -4.14
N SER A 195 -6.15 8.15 -3.85
CA SER A 195 -7.39 8.86 -4.24
C SER A 195 -7.47 10.27 -3.64
N MET A 196 -6.93 10.47 -2.44
CA MET A 196 -6.89 11.79 -1.82
C MET A 196 -5.73 12.67 -2.29
N THR A 197 -4.59 12.11 -2.70
CA THR A 197 -3.30 12.85 -2.81
C THR A 197 -2.75 12.97 -4.23
N CYS A 198 -3.08 12.03 -5.12
CA CYS A 198 -2.46 11.90 -6.44
C CYS A 198 -3.39 12.39 -7.56
N SER A 199 -2.81 12.96 -8.63
CA SER A 199 -3.54 13.32 -9.85
C SER A 199 -3.77 12.11 -10.76
N ARG A 200 -2.76 11.23 -10.83
CA ARG A 200 -2.78 9.98 -11.59
C ARG A 200 -2.33 8.82 -10.69
N VAL A 201 -2.74 7.62 -11.10
CA VAL A 201 -2.40 6.35 -10.47
C VAL A 201 -1.83 5.43 -11.53
N ALA A 202 -0.68 4.84 -11.27
CA ALA A 202 -0.17 3.67 -11.97
C ALA A 202 -0.37 2.45 -11.05
N ILE A 203 -1.18 1.50 -11.49
CA ILE A 203 -1.45 0.26 -10.76
C ILE A 203 -0.47 -0.80 -11.24
N ILE A 204 0.31 -1.38 -10.33
CA ILE A 204 1.23 -2.49 -10.58
C ILE A 204 0.73 -3.78 -9.92
N ASN A 205 0.71 -4.87 -10.67
CA ASN A 205 0.43 -6.22 -10.19
C ASN A 205 1.46 -7.21 -10.75
N ARG A 206 1.93 -8.16 -9.93
CA ARG A 206 2.89 -9.22 -10.32
C ARG A 206 4.07 -8.71 -11.20
N GLY A 207 4.60 -7.52 -10.88
CA GLY A 207 5.72 -6.89 -11.58
C GLY A 207 5.37 -6.10 -12.85
N LYS A 208 4.08 -5.99 -13.25
CA LYS A 208 3.63 -5.32 -14.47
C LYS A 208 2.65 -4.18 -14.16
N VAL A 209 2.78 -3.06 -14.85
CA VAL A 209 1.76 -1.99 -14.78
C VAL A 209 0.53 -2.46 -15.55
N VAL A 210 -0.61 -2.58 -14.86
CA VAL A 210 -1.88 -3.06 -15.42
C VAL A 210 -2.80 -1.92 -15.85
N ALA A 211 -2.69 -0.75 -15.22
CA ALA A 211 -3.40 0.47 -15.61
C ALA A 211 -2.61 1.72 -15.22
N THR A 212 -2.75 2.82 -15.97
CA THR A 212 -2.24 4.14 -15.58
C THR A 212 -3.23 5.23 -15.97
N ASN A 213 -3.97 5.79 -15.02
CA ASN A 213 -4.97 6.83 -15.30
C ASN A 213 -5.32 7.68 -14.05
N THR A 214 -6.19 8.68 -14.18
CA THR A 214 -6.73 9.39 -13.01
C THR A 214 -7.67 8.48 -12.21
N PRO A 215 -7.86 8.72 -10.89
CA PRO A 215 -8.83 7.99 -10.07
C PRO A 215 -10.22 7.92 -10.72
N ASP A 216 -10.73 9.05 -11.23
CA ASP A 216 -12.06 9.13 -11.84
C ASP A 216 -12.18 8.28 -13.12
N GLN A 217 -11.14 8.26 -13.96
CA GLN A 217 -11.14 7.44 -15.16
C GLN A 217 -10.96 5.94 -14.87
N LEU A 218 -10.26 5.58 -13.79
CA LEU A 218 -10.20 4.19 -13.32
C LEU A 218 -11.58 3.72 -12.83
N MET A 219 -12.29 4.52 -12.04
CA MET A 219 -13.67 4.23 -11.63
C MET A 219 -14.63 4.11 -12.82
N ALA A 220 -14.42 4.90 -13.89
CA ALA A 220 -15.21 4.82 -15.12
C ALA A 220 -14.90 3.59 -16.01
N GLN A 221 -13.81 2.86 -15.77
CA GLN A 221 -13.43 1.67 -16.56
C GLN A 221 -14.20 0.41 -16.16
N ILE A 222 -14.63 0.28 -14.89
CA ILE A 222 -15.52 -0.80 -14.47
C ILE A 222 -16.91 -0.60 -15.08
N ARG A 223 -17.31 -1.53 -15.95
CA ARG A 223 -18.61 -1.53 -16.65
C ARG A 223 -19.78 -2.02 -15.77
N SER A 224 -19.48 -2.45 -14.56
CA SER A 224 -20.42 -2.86 -13.52
C SER A 224 -20.89 -1.63 -12.75
N GLY A 225 -21.67 -0.78 -13.42
CA GLY A 225 -22.10 0.53 -12.92
C GLY A 225 -22.83 0.47 -11.56
N SER A 226 -22.99 1.64 -10.94
CA SER A 226 -23.67 1.80 -9.65
C SER A 226 -24.95 0.97 -9.58
N ALA A 227 -25.22 0.40 -8.41
CA ALA A 227 -26.40 -0.42 -8.18
C ALA A 227 -27.21 0.13 -7.00
N TYR A 228 -28.45 -0.35 -6.88
CA TYR A 228 -29.17 -0.31 -5.61
C TYR A 228 -29.29 -1.73 -5.03
N GLU A 229 -29.01 -1.87 -3.74
CA GLU A 229 -29.36 -3.05 -2.95
C GLU A 229 -30.58 -2.70 -2.10
N LEU A 230 -31.62 -3.52 -2.17
CA LEU A 230 -32.85 -3.35 -1.41
C LEU A 230 -33.14 -4.58 -0.56
N GLU A 231 -33.56 -4.37 0.69
CA GLU A 231 -34.20 -5.40 1.50
C GLU A 231 -35.71 -5.21 1.42
N ILE A 232 -36.42 -6.21 0.86
CA ILE A 232 -37.87 -6.14 0.67
C ILE A 232 -38.62 -7.38 1.16
N ASN A 233 -39.92 -7.21 1.39
CA ASN A 233 -40.88 -8.26 1.70
C ASN A 233 -42.09 -8.21 0.75
N GLY A 234 -42.49 -9.36 0.23
CA GLY A 234 -43.58 -9.55 -0.74
C GLY A 234 -43.08 -10.19 -2.04
N ASP A 235 -43.86 -10.16 -3.12
CA ASP A 235 -43.56 -10.96 -4.32
C ASP A 235 -42.60 -10.25 -5.31
N PHE A 236 -41.43 -10.85 -5.56
CA PHE A 236 -40.44 -10.31 -6.49
C PHE A 236 -40.86 -10.47 -7.95
N GLU A 237 -41.59 -11.52 -8.31
CA GLU A 237 -41.98 -11.80 -9.69
C GLU A 237 -42.93 -10.72 -10.23
N ILE A 238 -43.71 -10.09 -9.35
CA ILE A 238 -44.57 -8.95 -9.70
C ILE A 238 -43.75 -7.65 -9.78
N LEU A 239 -42.70 -7.50 -8.95
CA LEU A 239 -41.87 -6.30 -8.87
C LEU A 239 -40.82 -6.21 -9.99
N GLN A 240 -40.18 -7.32 -10.35
CA GLN A 240 -39.07 -7.34 -11.31
C GLN A 240 -39.44 -6.71 -12.67
N PRO A 241 -40.62 -6.99 -13.28
CA PRO A 241 -41.04 -6.32 -14.50
C PRO A 241 -41.24 -4.81 -14.33
N ARG A 242 -41.67 -4.34 -13.15
CA ARG A 242 -41.81 -2.91 -12.87
C ARG A 242 -40.46 -2.22 -12.77
N LEU A 243 -39.51 -2.82 -12.04
CA LEU A 243 -38.15 -2.28 -11.91
C LEU A 243 -37.43 -2.20 -13.27
N ARG A 244 -37.52 -3.24 -14.10
CA ARG A 244 -36.92 -3.26 -15.45
C ARG A 244 -37.52 -2.24 -16.42
N ASN A 245 -38.69 -1.68 -16.13
CA ASN A 245 -39.32 -0.63 -16.93
C ASN A 245 -38.98 0.80 -16.45
N ILE A 246 -38.18 0.94 -15.39
CA ILE A 246 -37.71 2.25 -14.90
C ILE A 246 -36.52 2.70 -15.76
N PRO A 247 -36.56 3.90 -16.38
CA PRO A 247 -35.42 4.44 -17.12
C PRO A 247 -34.15 4.49 -16.26
N GLY A 248 -33.03 4.01 -16.78
CA GLY A 248 -31.77 3.88 -16.04
C GLY A 248 -31.60 2.59 -15.24
N VAL A 249 -32.59 1.68 -15.21
CA VAL A 249 -32.40 0.31 -14.66
C VAL A 249 -31.97 -0.63 -15.77
N LYS A 250 -30.76 -1.19 -15.65
CA LYS A 250 -30.18 -2.17 -16.59
C LYS A 250 -30.60 -3.60 -16.28
N ALA A 251 -30.64 -3.97 -14.99
CA ALA A 251 -31.08 -5.29 -14.53
C ALA A 251 -31.64 -5.20 -13.10
N ALA A 252 -32.46 -6.19 -12.73
CA ALA A 252 -32.96 -6.36 -11.37
C ALA A 252 -33.03 -7.86 -11.06
N GLU A 253 -32.29 -8.30 -10.04
CA GLU A 253 -32.03 -9.70 -9.72
C GLU A 253 -32.15 -9.93 -8.21
N MET A 254 -32.76 -11.06 -7.82
CA MET A 254 -32.85 -11.46 -6.42
C MET A 254 -31.55 -12.17 -6.02
N MET A 255 -30.93 -11.74 -4.92
CA MET A 255 -29.75 -12.39 -4.37
C MET A 255 -30.17 -13.64 -3.58
N THR A 256 -29.67 -14.80 -3.99
CA THR A 256 -29.83 -16.07 -3.27
C THR A 256 -28.81 -16.21 -2.13
N GLY A 257 -29.19 -16.89 -1.05
CA GLY A 257 -28.28 -17.29 0.03
C GLY A 257 -28.17 -16.34 1.24
N THR A 258 -28.92 -15.23 1.29
CA THR A 258 -29.00 -14.40 2.50
C THR A 258 -30.15 -14.83 3.40
N GLU A 259 -29.85 -15.47 4.54
CA GLU A 259 -30.82 -15.68 5.62
C GLU A 259 -31.23 -14.34 6.22
N LEU A 260 -32.50 -13.95 6.00
CA LEU A 260 -33.08 -12.72 6.54
C LEU A 260 -34.28 -13.04 7.44
N LEU A 261 -34.66 -12.07 8.28
CA LEU A 261 -35.76 -12.22 9.22
C LEU A 261 -37.13 -12.24 8.51
N GLY A 262 -37.76 -13.41 8.50
CA GLY A 262 -39.06 -13.63 7.86
C GLY A 262 -38.94 -13.83 6.34
N SER A 263 -40.03 -13.64 5.60
CA SER A 263 -40.07 -13.76 4.13
C SER A 263 -39.42 -12.58 3.41
N ARG A 264 -38.23 -12.15 3.85
CA ARG A 264 -37.45 -11.05 3.27
C ARG A 264 -36.35 -11.60 2.39
N TYR A 265 -35.96 -10.83 1.38
CA TYR A 265 -34.85 -11.14 0.48
C TYR A 265 -34.19 -9.85 0.00
N ARG A 266 -32.97 -9.98 -0.53
CA ARG A 266 -32.26 -8.87 -1.17
C ARG A 266 -32.50 -8.85 -2.67
N VAL A 267 -32.65 -7.65 -3.21
CA VAL A 267 -32.67 -7.39 -4.65
C VAL A 267 -31.50 -6.48 -4.99
N GLN A 268 -30.69 -6.87 -5.96
CA GLN A 268 -29.70 -6.00 -6.59
C GLN A 268 -30.28 -5.44 -7.90
N ILE A 269 -30.21 -4.12 -8.05
CA ILE A 269 -30.66 -3.39 -9.24
C ILE A 269 -29.45 -2.72 -9.87
N ALA A 270 -28.94 -3.25 -10.98
CA ALA A 270 -27.84 -2.65 -11.72
C ALA A 270 -28.36 -1.46 -12.54
N LEU A 271 -27.63 -0.33 -12.52
CA LEU A 271 -28.04 0.89 -13.23
C LEU A 271 -27.27 1.10 -14.54
N GLU A 272 -27.83 1.95 -15.39
CA GLU A 272 -27.13 2.56 -16.51
C GLU A 272 -26.19 3.67 -16.00
N ALA A 273 -25.01 3.81 -16.63
CA ALA A 273 -23.99 4.76 -16.21
C ALA A 273 -24.51 6.22 -16.25
N GLY A 274 -24.30 6.95 -15.15
CA GLY A 274 -24.74 8.35 -15.02
C GLY A 274 -26.22 8.53 -14.64
N THR A 275 -26.97 7.46 -14.37
CA THR A 275 -28.38 7.54 -13.93
C THR A 275 -28.52 7.43 -12.41
N ASP A 276 -29.66 7.89 -11.88
CA ASP A 276 -29.98 7.84 -10.44
C ASP A 276 -31.49 7.65 -10.18
N PRO A 277 -32.10 6.52 -10.60
CA PRO A 277 -33.54 6.30 -10.51
C PRO A 277 -34.03 5.88 -9.11
N GLY A 278 -33.34 6.31 -8.04
CA GLY A 278 -33.63 5.88 -6.67
C GLY A 278 -35.04 6.27 -6.17
N ARG A 279 -35.58 7.39 -6.67
CA ARG A 279 -36.95 7.83 -6.37
C ARG A 279 -37.98 6.92 -7.04
N GLU A 280 -37.76 6.58 -8.30
CA GLU A 280 -38.65 5.75 -9.10
C GLU A 280 -38.65 4.30 -8.59
N ILE A 281 -37.47 3.79 -8.22
CA ILE A 281 -37.30 2.46 -7.59
C ILE A 281 -38.07 2.40 -6.26
N SER A 282 -37.83 3.34 -5.34
CA SER A 282 -38.52 3.36 -4.04
C SER A 282 -40.04 3.53 -4.18
N ALA A 283 -40.49 4.40 -5.08
CA ALA A 283 -41.91 4.58 -5.39
C ALA A 283 -42.56 3.32 -5.99
N ALA A 284 -41.84 2.55 -6.82
CA ALA A 284 -42.35 1.29 -7.38
C ALA A 284 -42.56 0.22 -6.30
N VAL A 285 -41.61 0.06 -5.37
CA VAL A 285 -41.72 -0.91 -4.27
C VAL A 285 -42.88 -0.53 -3.33
N VAL A 286 -42.89 0.71 -2.83
CA VAL A 286 -43.91 1.17 -1.87
C VAL A 286 -45.30 1.25 -2.52
N GLY A 287 -45.39 1.69 -3.78
CA GLY A 287 -46.65 1.79 -4.53
C GLY A 287 -47.31 0.44 -4.82
N MET A 288 -46.57 -0.66 -4.75
CA MET A 288 -47.09 -2.02 -4.86
C MET A 288 -47.50 -2.62 -3.50
N GLY A 289 -47.36 -1.88 -2.39
CA GLY A 289 -47.63 -2.38 -1.04
C GLY A 289 -46.57 -3.35 -0.51
N LEU A 290 -45.40 -3.43 -1.16
CA LEU A 290 -44.28 -4.26 -0.71
C LEU A 290 -43.56 -3.55 0.45
N GLY A 291 -43.13 -4.34 1.44
CA GLY A 291 -42.40 -3.80 2.59
C GLY A 291 -40.96 -3.48 2.23
N LEU A 292 -40.62 -2.20 2.03
CA LEU A 292 -39.24 -1.73 1.86
C LEU A 292 -38.61 -1.49 3.24
N TYR A 293 -37.60 -2.28 3.60
CA TYR A 293 -36.91 -2.19 4.90
C TYR A 293 -35.57 -1.47 4.81
N GLU A 294 -34.84 -1.67 3.71
CA GLU A 294 -33.57 -1.01 3.45
C GLU A 294 -33.40 -0.71 1.96
N MET A 295 -32.76 0.41 1.64
CA MET A 295 -32.35 0.77 0.28
C MET A 295 -30.99 1.47 0.34
N LYS A 296 -29.97 0.82 -0.23
CA LYS A 296 -28.59 1.31 -0.27
C LYS A 296 -28.17 1.53 -1.71
N ARG A 297 -27.56 2.68 -2.00
CA ARG A 297 -26.85 2.89 -3.26
C ARG A 297 -25.45 2.29 -3.13
N ILE A 298 -25.14 1.30 -3.94
CA ILE A 298 -23.80 0.77 -4.12
C ILE A 298 -23.14 1.58 -5.25
N GLN A 299 -22.05 2.28 -4.94
CA GLN A 299 -21.20 2.93 -5.93
C GLN A 299 -19.93 2.10 -6.09
N VAL A 300 -19.45 1.94 -7.31
CA VAL A 300 -18.13 1.35 -7.57
C VAL A 300 -17.10 2.24 -6.90
N SER A 301 -16.35 1.66 -5.98
CA SER A 301 -15.21 2.31 -5.35
C SER A 301 -13.95 2.10 -6.19
N LEU A 302 -12.94 2.95 -6.00
CA LEU A 302 -11.64 2.71 -6.61
C LEU A 302 -10.98 1.45 -5.99
N GLU A 303 -11.37 1.06 -4.78
CA GLU A 303 -10.99 -0.21 -4.13
C GLU A 303 -11.46 -1.41 -4.95
N ASP A 304 -12.68 -1.39 -5.48
CA ASP A 304 -13.20 -2.44 -6.36
C ASP A 304 -12.40 -2.52 -7.68
N VAL A 305 -12.05 -1.36 -8.25
CA VAL A 305 -11.18 -1.28 -9.45
C VAL A 305 -9.80 -1.89 -9.17
N PHE A 306 -9.23 -1.57 -8.01
CA PHE A 306 -7.96 -2.14 -7.60
C PHE A 306 -8.05 -3.66 -7.39
N LEU A 307 -9.12 -4.16 -6.77
CA LEU A 307 -9.35 -5.59 -6.60
C LEU A 307 -9.51 -6.29 -7.95
N GLU A 308 -10.37 -5.82 -8.86
CA GLU A 308 -10.56 -6.43 -10.19
C GLU A 308 -9.24 -6.50 -10.98
N LEU A 309 -8.46 -5.41 -11.01
CA LEU A 309 -7.19 -5.34 -11.72
C LEU A 309 -6.03 -6.11 -11.05
N THR A 310 -6.17 -6.49 -9.77
CA THR A 310 -5.14 -7.27 -9.06
C THR A 310 -5.50 -8.75 -8.90
N THR A 311 -6.79 -9.08 -8.94
CA THR A 311 -7.33 -10.44 -8.72
C THR A 311 -7.53 -11.18 -10.03
N GLU A 312 -6.46 -11.33 -10.82
CA GLU A 312 -6.42 -12.34 -11.89
C GLU A 312 -6.26 -13.74 -11.26
N GLU A 313 -7.38 -14.29 -10.79
CA GLU A 313 -7.62 -15.73 -10.81
C GLU A 313 -8.25 -16.07 -12.18
N LYS A 314 -7.50 -16.79 -13.01
CA LYS A 314 -8.10 -17.42 -14.18
C LYS A 314 -9.12 -18.44 -13.69
N PRO A 315 -10.35 -18.50 -14.26
CA PRO A 315 -11.18 -19.67 -14.09
C PRO A 315 -10.38 -20.87 -14.60
N VAL A 316 -10.07 -21.82 -13.71
CA VAL A 316 -9.54 -23.11 -14.13
C VAL A 316 -10.68 -23.79 -14.86
N ALA A 317 -10.61 -23.79 -16.19
CA ALA A 317 -11.41 -24.70 -16.98
C ALA A 317 -10.89 -26.11 -16.68
N GLU A 318 -11.56 -26.83 -15.78
CA GLU A 318 -11.37 -28.27 -15.58
C GLU A 318 -11.92 -29.01 -16.82
N GLY A 319 -11.19 -28.87 -17.93
CA GLY A 319 -11.30 -29.71 -19.10
C GLY A 319 -10.73 -31.08 -18.76
N THR A 320 -11.52 -32.11 -19.03
CA THR A 320 -11.23 -33.50 -18.71
C THR A 320 -10.08 -34.05 -19.54
N GLU A 321 -8.95 -34.38 -18.91
CA GLU A 321 -8.00 -35.36 -19.45
C GLU A 321 -7.63 -36.37 -18.35
N ARG A 322 -8.07 -37.62 -18.54
CA ARG A 322 -7.50 -38.79 -17.88
C ARG A 322 -6.38 -39.29 -18.78
N GLU A 323 -5.17 -39.38 -18.26
CA GLU A 323 -4.14 -40.25 -18.83
C GLU A 323 -3.66 -41.22 -17.76
N GLU A 324 -3.41 -42.45 -18.19
CA GLU A 324 -3.22 -43.63 -17.35
C GLU A 324 -1.72 -43.84 -17.08
N GLU A 325 -1.33 -44.05 -15.82
CA GLU A 325 0.01 -44.54 -15.49
C GLU A 325 0.05 -46.06 -15.69
N GLU A 326 0.76 -46.53 -16.73
CA GLU A 326 1.37 -47.87 -16.71
C GLU A 326 2.89 -47.77 -16.83
N VAL A 327 3.56 -48.26 -15.80
CA VAL A 327 5.02 -48.35 -15.68
C VAL A 327 5.42 -49.80 -15.89
N GLU A 328 6.37 -50.07 -16.79
CA GLU A 328 7.18 -51.28 -16.65
C GLU A 328 8.66 -51.07 -17.01
N GLY A 329 9.51 -51.29 -16.02
CA GLY A 329 10.95 -51.11 -16.09
C GLY A 329 11.69 -52.36 -16.57
N ARG A 330 12.91 -52.16 -17.11
CA ARG A 330 13.79 -53.27 -17.51
C ARG A 330 14.35 -54.01 -16.28
N ALA A 331 14.51 -55.32 -16.43
CA ALA A 331 14.76 -56.27 -15.35
C ALA A 331 16.24 -56.63 -15.09
N ALA A 332 16.44 -57.32 -13.96
CA ALA A 332 17.59 -58.16 -13.56
C ALA A 332 18.87 -57.43 -13.08
N SER A 333 19.68 -57.97 -12.14
CA SER A 333 19.84 -59.38 -11.72
C SER A 333 20.49 -59.59 -10.33
N GLN A 334 20.23 -60.76 -9.70
CA GLN A 334 21.04 -61.50 -8.68
C GLN A 334 21.19 -60.87 -7.27
N ILE A 335 20.78 -61.44 -6.12
CA ILE A 335 20.72 -62.81 -5.53
C ILE A 335 22.05 -63.29 -4.87
N LEU A 336 22.20 -63.14 -3.53
CA LEU A 336 22.30 -64.22 -2.51
C LEU A 336 22.53 -63.65 -1.05
N PRO A 337 22.25 -64.41 0.04
CA PRO A 337 22.13 -63.86 1.42
C PRO A 337 23.00 -64.51 2.53
N GLY A 338 22.93 -63.96 3.76
CA GLY A 338 23.40 -64.55 5.04
C GLY A 338 24.67 -63.90 5.63
N SER A 339 24.90 -63.80 6.95
CA SER A 339 24.08 -64.20 8.12
C SER A 339 24.61 -63.62 9.46
N GLN A 340 23.68 -63.24 10.37
CA GLN A 340 23.73 -63.28 11.86
C GLN A 340 24.73 -62.48 12.73
N SER A 341 24.14 -61.85 13.77
CA SER A 341 24.63 -61.63 15.17
C SER A 341 25.76 -60.60 15.41
N SER A 342 25.82 -59.86 16.54
CA SER A 342 25.01 -59.85 17.79
C SER A 342 25.09 -58.49 18.54
N ASP A 343 24.04 -58.22 19.34
CA ASP A 343 24.02 -57.58 20.68
C ASP A 343 24.58 -56.16 20.96
N GLU A 344 23.62 -55.23 21.09
CA GLU A 344 23.25 -54.54 22.37
C GLU A 344 24.19 -53.51 23.06
N PRO A 345 23.69 -52.68 24.03
CA PRO A 345 23.88 -51.22 23.92
C PRO A 345 24.55 -50.56 25.14
N LEU A 346 24.66 -49.22 25.14
CA LEU A 346 25.01 -48.43 26.32
C LEU A 346 24.10 -47.22 26.51
N ASP A 347 23.67 -47.05 27.76
CA ASP A 347 22.80 -46.01 28.32
C ASP A 347 23.60 -44.76 28.73
N SER A 348 22.97 -43.59 28.64
CA SER A 348 23.28 -42.47 29.56
C SER A 348 22.07 -41.54 29.75
N SER A 349 21.25 -41.89 30.73
CA SER A 349 20.36 -41.01 31.51
C SER A 349 20.74 -39.52 31.62
N LEU A 350 19.73 -38.65 31.71
CA LEU A 350 19.48 -37.81 32.89
C LEU A 350 18.11 -37.08 32.80
N ASP A 351 17.37 -37.10 33.91
CA ASP A 351 15.99 -36.63 34.05
C ASP A 351 15.95 -35.28 34.82
N PRO A 352 15.15 -34.27 34.41
CA PRO A 352 15.14 -32.96 35.08
C PRO A 352 13.99 -32.85 36.11
N SER A 353 14.31 -32.77 37.41
CA SER A 353 13.29 -32.45 38.42
C SER A 353 13.75 -31.58 39.60
N ASN A 354 13.07 -30.44 39.73
CA ASN A 354 12.32 -29.98 40.93
C ASN A 354 12.87 -28.82 41.81
N ILE A 355 11.88 -28.12 42.43
CA ILE A 355 11.94 -27.13 43.54
C ILE A 355 12.40 -25.70 43.10
N SER A 356 11.56 -24.66 42.97
CA SER A 356 10.60 -23.97 43.91
C SER A 356 11.28 -23.29 45.11
N SER A 357 10.79 -22.22 45.77
CA SER A 357 9.84 -21.12 45.44
C SER A 357 9.73 -20.18 46.66
N ALA A 358 9.74 -18.85 46.48
CA ALA A 358 9.35 -17.82 47.49
C ALA A 358 10.23 -17.77 48.79
N ASP A 359 10.21 -16.76 49.67
CA ASP A 359 9.53 -15.44 49.73
C ASP A 359 10.27 -14.47 50.72
N HIS A 360 9.82 -13.20 50.76
CA HIS A 360 9.83 -12.24 51.90
C HIS A 360 11.06 -11.36 52.31
N ALA A 361 10.77 -10.03 52.28
CA ALA A 361 11.12 -8.95 53.24
C ALA A 361 12.61 -8.54 53.45
N SER A 362 12.99 -7.30 53.81
CA SER A 362 12.23 -6.10 54.29
C SER A 362 13.02 -4.79 54.01
N ASN A 363 12.31 -3.65 53.96
CA ASN A 363 12.84 -2.26 54.01
C ASN A 363 12.97 -1.80 55.50
N PRO A 364 13.30 -0.53 55.93
CA PRO A 364 13.74 0.73 55.28
C PRO A 364 14.92 1.42 56.09
N PRO A 365 15.01 2.73 56.47
CA PRO A 365 14.57 4.04 55.89
C PRO A 365 15.66 5.17 55.87
N THR A 366 15.35 6.33 55.26
CA THR A 366 15.58 7.76 55.69
C THR A 366 15.41 8.70 54.46
N ASP A 367 14.58 9.76 54.35
CA ASP A 367 14.24 10.93 55.20
C ASP A 367 15.31 12.05 55.08
N TYR A 368 15.10 13.35 54.77
CA TYR A 368 14.00 14.31 54.39
C TYR A 368 14.71 15.57 53.74
N PRO A 369 14.14 16.77 53.43
CA PRO A 369 12.77 17.29 53.17
C PRO A 369 12.61 18.17 51.88
N PRO A 370 11.42 18.79 51.63
CA PRO A 370 11.17 19.69 50.48
C PRO A 370 11.00 21.19 50.81
N GLU A 371 11.25 22.05 49.81
CA GLU A 371 10.80 23.47 49.69
C GLU A 371 10.40 23.69 48.21
N GLY A 372 9.51 24.61 47.80
CA GLY A 372 8.71 25.62 48.50
C GLY A 372 7.92 26.41 47.42
N ALA A 373 6.78 27.01 47.75
CA ALA A 373 5.89 27.64 46.76
C ALA A 373 6.32 29.07 46.34
N SER A 374 5.84 29.52 45.17
CA SER A 374 5.87 30.91 44.66
C SER A 374 5.18 31.89 45.63
N PRO A 375 5.43 33.23 45.58
CA PRO A 375 4.98 34.05 44.42
C PRO A 375 5.79 35.32 44.08
N GLN A 376 5.69 35.75 42.81
CA GLN A 376 5.39 37.14 42.39
C GLN A 376 4.89 37.15 40.94
#